data_AF-A0A962G597-F1
#
_entry.id   AF-A0A962G597-F1
#
_cell.length_a   1.000
_cell.length_b   1.000
_cell.length_c   1.000
_cell.angle_alpha   90.00
_cell.angle_beta   90.00
_cell.angle_gamma   90.00
#
_symmetry.space_group_name_H-M   'P 1'
#
loop_
_entity.id
_entity.type
_entity.pdbx_description
1 polymer ?
#
loop_
_entity_poly.entity_id
_entity_poly.type
_entity_poly.pdbx_seq_one_letter_code
_entity_poly.pdbx_strand_id
1 'polypeptide(L)'
;MNRTIATCLFSALLACCGMAMAQSPRIFIDPAPLPPPVRLDIGQRGQPIELQSMAVRSEIAGGLARTRVEMLFFNPNDRVLEGELRFPLLAGQEIDGFALDIDGELREAVPVEKARGKQVLEEVIRRRVDPALLETTAGENFRLRVYPLPARGTRRVVIHYSEPLASAQGRYRYRFALAQAGRLASFSLDVRVASPAGTPSGLAIDGRPIEMAQSGIWYRGTIQRKDFAARGWLEISLPDGSAKTAAIAAVAQSWGGESYVQLDMPIASRRAARALPSHVAILWDSSMSGRLRDHDAEFALLDAYFKAMRNGTVSLVRLRDVAEPAASF
;
A
#
# COMPACT_ATOMS: atom_id res chain seq x y z
N MET A 1 -57.54 61.89 -4.24
CA MET A 1 -57.23 61.26 -5.54
C MET A 1 -56.42 62.23 -6.38
N ASN A 2 -55.09 62.25 -6.22
CA ASN A 2 -54.09 62.64 -7.23
C ASN A 2 -52.69 62.87 -6.60
N ARG A 3 -51.69 62.31 -7.30
CA ARG A 3 -50.26 62.69 -7.38
C ARG A 3 -49.41 62.42 -6.12
N THR A 4 -48.27 61.74 -6.22
CA THR A 4 -47.08 62.21 -6.95
C THR A 4 -46.16 61.05 -7.37
N ILE A 5 -45.65 61.13 -8.60
CA ILE A 5 -44.59 60.29 -9.20
C ILE A 5 -43.24 60.87 -8.76
N ALA A 6 -42.31 60.03 -8.31
CA ALA A 6 -40.87 60.32 -8.38
C ALA A 6 -40.06 59.02 -8.46
N THR A 7 -39.55 58.79 -9.66
CA THR A 7 -38.61 57.77 -10.11
C THR A 7 -37.23 57.97 -9.48
N CYS A 8 -36.56 56.90 -9.03
CA CYS A 8 -35.09 56.83 -9.10
C CYS A 8 -34.62 55.37 -9.17
N LEU A 9 -33.92 55.07 -10.26
CA LEU A 9 -33.16 53.86 -10.51
C LEU A 9 -32.10 53.66 -9.42
N PHE A 10 -31.93 52.43 -8.94
CA PHE A 10 -30.58 51.96 -8.60
C PHE A 10 -30.37 50.53 -9.12
N SER A 11 -29.37 50.48 -9.98
CA SER A 11 -28.77 49.39 -10.74
C SER A 11 -28.48 48.13 -9.93
N ALA A 12 -28.63 47.01 -10.63
CA ALA A 12 -28.10 45.69 -10.29
C ALA A 12 -26.59 45.73 -10.03
N LEU A 13 -26.15 45.02 -8.99
CA LEU A 13 -24.84 44.40 -8.98
C LEU A 13 -25.01 42.92 -8.62
N LEU A 14 -24.75 42.07 -9.62
CA LEU A 14 -24.59 40.63 -9.50
C LEU A 14 -23.63 40.30 -8.34
N ALA A 15 -24.13 39.68 -7.28
CA ALA A 15 -23.31 38.87 -6.40
C ALA A 15 -23.01 37.55 -7.12
N CYS A 16 -22.08 37.59 -8.08
CA CYS A 16 -21.40 36.41 -8.57
C CYS A 16 -20.46 35.95 -7.45
N CYS A 17 -21.04 35.26 -6.45
CA CYS A 17 -20.27 34.54 -5.46
C CYS A 17 -19.64 33.37 -6.21
N GLY A 18 -18.42 33.59 -6.72
CA GLY A 18 -17.60 32.54 -7.28
C GLY A 18 -17.43 31.48 -6.21
N MET A 19 -18.21 30.41 -6.30
CA MET A 19 -17.88 29.15 -5.67
C MET A 19 -16.52 28.77 -6.24
N ALA A 20 -15.47 29.11 -5.51
CA ALA A 20 -14.18 28.47 -5.66
C ALA A 20 -14.44 26.99 -5.36
N MET A 21 -14.72 26.25 -6.44
CA MET A 21 -14.58 24.81 -6.49
C MET A 21 -13.14 24.55 -6.12
N ALA A 22 -12.88 24.34 -4.83
CA ALA A 22 -11.68 23.69 -4.38
C ALA A 22 -11.68 22.35 -5.09
N GLN A 23 -10.95 22.27 -6.20
CA GLN A 23 -10.63 21.01 -6.83
C GLN A 23 -9.81 20.27 -5.78
N SER A 24 -10.49 19.41 -5.01
CA SER A 24 -9.83 18.35 -4.28
C SER A 24 -8.85 17.73 -5.27
N PRO A 25 -7.54 17.63 -4.96
CA PRO A 25 -6.62 16.96 -5.85
C PRO A 25 -7.24 15.60 -6.12
N ARG A 26 -7.71 15.40 -7.36
CA ARG A 26 -8.01 14.08 -7.84
C ARG A 26 -6.65 13.43 -7.83
N ILE A 27 -6.34 12.69 -6.77
CA ILE A 27 -5.32 11.66 -6.83
C ILE A 27 -5.89 10.67 -7.86
N PHE A 28 -5.62 10.95 -9.13
CA PHE A 28 -5.59 9.96 -10.15
C PHE A 28 -4.50 9.01 -9.67
N ILE A 29 -4.91 7.94 -8.98
CA ILE A 29 -4.08 6.76 -8.90
C ILE A 29 -4.02 6.30 -10.34
N ASP A 30 -2.98 6.72 -11.06
CA ASP A 30 -2.59 6.14 -12.34
C ASP A 30 -2.77 4.61 -12.23
N PRO A 31 -3.27 3.89 -13.25
CA PRO A 31 -3.23 2.46 -13.20
C PRO A 31 -1.75 2.08 -13.07
N ALA A 32 -1.34 1.72 -11.84
CA ALA A 32 0.01 1.28 -11.56
C ALA A 32 0.36 0.26 -12.65
N PRO A 33 1.51 0.40 -13.33
CA PRO A 33 1.88 -0.56 -14.37
C PRO A 33 1.88 -1.95 -13.75
N LEU A 34 1.40 -2.95 -14.51
CA LEU A 34 1.43 -4.33 -14.04
C LEU A 34 2.88 -4.72 -13.76
N PRO A 35 3.17 -5.34 -12.61
CA PRO A 35 4.52 -5.82 -12.32
C PRO A 35 4.94 -6.89 -13.33
N PRO A 36 6.26 -7.15 -13.47
CA PRO A 36 6.75 -8.25 -14.29
C PRO A 36 6.19 -9.59 -13.79
N PRO A 37 6.13 -10.63 -14.64
CA PRO A 37 5.68 -11.94 -14.20
C PRO A 37 6.63 -12.57 -13.18
N VAL A 38 6.07 -13.42 -12.31
CA VAL A 38 6.85 -14.30 -11.43
C VAL A 38 7.68 -15.23 -12.31
N ARG A 39 8.96 -15.36 -11.98
CA ARG A 39 9.90 -16.21 -12.73
C ARG A 39 10.78 -17.01 -11.80
N LEU A 40 11.15 -18.20 -12.23
CA LEU A 40 12.18 -19.01 -11.59
C LEU A 40 13.31 -19.23 -12.61
N ASP A 41 14.37 -18.44 -12.46
CA ASP A 41 15.48 -18.36 -13.41
C ASP A 41 16.59 -19.35 -13.03
N ILE A 42 16.97 -20.25 -13.95
CA ILE A 42 17.97 -21.31 -13.68
C ILE A 42 19.42 -20.91 -13.98
N GLY A 43 19.66 -19.70 -14.49
CA GLY A 43 21.00 -19.15 -14.76
C GLY A 43 21.88 -19.95 -15.75
N GLN A 44 21.35 -21.01 -16.36
CA GLN A 44 22.07 -21.97 -17.21
C GLN A 44 21.21 -22.37 -18.42
N ARG A 45 21.82 -23.03 -19.43
CA ARG A 45 21.08 -23.58 -20.58
C ARG A 45 20.17 -24.72 -20.15
N GLY A 46 18.90 -24.64 -20.50
CA GLY A 46 17.86 -25.65 -20.23
C GLY A 46 16.48 -25.14 -20.63
N GLN A 47 15.47 -25.98 -20.49
CA GLN A 47 14.08 -25.58 -20.61
C GLN A 47 13.68 -24.72 -19.40
N PRO A 48 12.88 -23.65 -19.58
CA PRO A 48 12.41 -22.81 -18.48
C PRO A 48 11.61 -23.62 -17.44
N ILE A 49 11.74 -23.24 -16.17
CA ILE A 49 10.91 -23.80 -15.11
C ILE A 49 9.49 -23.26 -15.25
N GLU A 50 8.51 -24.16 -15.17
CA GLU A 50 7.10 -23.84 -15.43
C GLU A 50 6.37 -23.58 -14.11
N LEU A 51 5.64 -22.47 -14.01
CA LEU A 51 4.69 -22.25 -12.93
C LEU A 51 3.37 -22.96 -13.28
N GLN A 52 3.10 -24.11 -12.67
CA GLN A 52 1.92 -24.92 -12.98
C GLN A 52 0.67 -24.47 -12.21
N SER A 53 0.82 -24.11 -10.94
CA SER A 53 -0.31 -23.66 -10.13
C SER A 53 0.01 -22.52 -9.20
N MET A 54 -1.01 -21.73 -8.90
CA MET A 54 -0.95 -20.66 -7.91
C MET A 54 -2.22 -20.67 -7.04
N ALA A 55 -2.03 -20.68 -5.73
CA ALA A 55 -3.09 -20.52 -4.73
C ALA A 55 -2.83 -19.25 -3.92
N VAL A 56 -3.77 -18.31 -4.00
CA VAL A 56 -3.70 -17.02 -3.32
C VAL A 56 -4.70 -17.02 -2.17
N ARG A 57 -4.23 -16.77 -0.95
CA ARG A 57 -5.11 -16.56 0.21
C ARG A 57 -4.82 -15.20 0.79
N SER A 58 -5.83 -14.35 0.90
CA SER A 58 -5.68 -13.02 1.45
C SER A 58 -6.65 -12.83 2.61
N GLU A 59 -6.14 -12.31 3.71
CA GLU A 59 -6.95 -11.85 4.83
C GLU A 59 -6.77 -10.36 5.00
N ILE A 60 -7.88 -9.63 5.00
CA ILE A 60 -7.91 -8.17 5.05
C ILE A 60 -8.71 -7.77 6.28
N ALA A 61 -8.07 -7.08 7.21
CA ALA A 61 -8.71 -6.55 8.40
C ALA A 61 -8.03 -5.25 8.80
N GLY A 62 -8.83 -4.24 9.15
CA GLY A 62 -8.30 -3.08 9.84
C GLY A 62 -7.28 -2.25 9.05
N GLY A 63 -7.46 -2.16 7.73
CA GLY A 63 -6.52 -1.45 6.86
C GLY A 63 -5.19 -2.19 6.64
N LEU A 64 -5.06 -3.45 7.08
CA LEU A 64 -3.92 -4.32 6.78
C LEU A 64 -4.41 -5.52 5.95
N ALA A 65 -3.65 -5.89 4.92
CA ALA A 65 -3.85 -7.14 4.21
C ALA A 65 -2.63 -8.04 4.42
N ARG A 66 -2.87 -9.32 4.69
CA ARG A 66 -1.86 -10.37 4.69
C ARG A 66 -2.19 -11.39 3.61
N THR A 67 -1.25 -11.61 2.71
CA THR A 67 -1.45 -12.49 1.55
C THR A 67 -0.42 -13.61 1.55
N ARG A 68 -0.92 -14.85 1.45
CA ARG A 68 -0.16 -16.06 1.21
C ARG A 68 -0.30 -16.45 -0.25
N VAL A 69 0.82 -16.59 -0.95
CA VAL A 69 0.90 -17.07 -2.33
C VAL A 69 1.66 -18.38 -2.35
N GLU A 70 0.95 -19.47 -2.64
CA GLU A 70 1.54 -20.80 -2.83
C GLU A 70 1.67 -21.08 -4.33
N MET A 71 2.87 -21.46 -4.76
CA MET A 71 3.25 -21.66 -6.15
C MET A 71 3.85 -23.05 -6.33
N LEU A 72 3.37 -23.79 -7.34
CA LEU A 72 3.95 -25.08 -7.72
C LEU A 72 4.74 -24.91 -9.01
N PHE A 73 6.05 -25.08 -8.92
CA PHE A 73 6.95 -25.04 -10.06
C PHE A 73 7.26 -26.45 -10.55
N PHE A 74 7.33 -26.65 -11.86
CA PHE A 74 7.74 -27.89 -12.51
C PHE A 74 9.04 -27.69 -13.26
N ASN A 75 9.97 -28.63 -13.06
CA ASN A 75 11.23 -28.67 -13.79
C ASN A 75 11.11 -29.64 -14.98
N PRO A 76 10.98 -29.14 -16.23
CA PRO A 76 10.92 -30.00 -17.41
C PRO A 76 12.27 -30.60 -17.80
N ASN A 77 13.37 -30.27 -17.13
CA ASN A 77 14.69 -30.80 -17.43
C ASN A 77 14.90 -32.19 -16.79
N ASP A 78 15.84 -32.95 -17.33
CA ASP A 78 16.22 -34.30 -16.90
C ASP A 78 17.29 -34.33 -15.79
N ARG A 79 17.63 -33.17 -15.23
CA ARG A 79 18.59 -33.02 -14.14
C ARG A 79 18.03 -32.18 -13.01
N VAL A 80 18.57 -32.42 -11.81
CA VAL A 80 18.31 -31.55 -10.65
C VAL A 80 18.91 -30.18 -10.94
N LEU A 81 18.10 -29.14 -10.73
CA LEU A 81 18.49 -27.76 -10.96
C LEU A 81 18.42 -26.94 -9.68
N GLU A 82 19.05 -25.79 -9.76
CA GLU A 82 18.85 -24.67 -8.86
C GLU A 82 18.27 -23.52 -9.68
N GLY A 83 17.46 -22.67 -9.05
CA GLY A 83 17.10 -21.41 -9.66
C GLY A 83 16.78 -20.32 -8.65
N GLU A 84 16.71 -19.10 -9.16
CA GLU A 84 16.33 -17.89 -8.43
C GLU A 84 14.86 -17.56 -8.73
N LEU A 85 14.00 -17.72 -7.73
CA LEU A 85 12.64 -17.20 -7.77
C LEU A 85 12.68 -15.69 -7.63
N ARG A 86 12.08 -15.00 -8.60
CA ARG A 86 11.83 -13.56 -8.60
C ARG A 86 10.33 -13.33 -8.45
N PHE A 87 9.95 -12.76 -7.31
CA PHE A 87 8.57 -12.41 -7.00
C PHE A 87 8.46 -10.88 -6.91
N PRO A 88 7.70 -10.23 -7.81
CA PRO A 88 7.50 -8.79 -7.74
C PRO A 88 6.62 -8.43 -6.54
N LEU A 89 6.96 -7.32 -5.89
CA LEU A 89 6.16 -6.73 -4.83
C LEU A 89 5.62 -5.39 -5.31
N LEU A 90 4.38 -5.08 -4.94
CA LEU A 90 3.83 -3.74 -5.11
C LEU A 90 4.40 -2.80 -4.05
N ALA A 91 4.33 -1.50 -4.30
CA ALA A 91 4.70 -0.49 -3.32
C ALA A 91 3.92 -0.68 -2.00
N GLY A 92 4.64 -0.74 -0.89
CA GLY A 92 4.09 -0.97 0.45
C GLY A 92 3.93 -2.45 0.84
N GLN A 93 4.20 -3.41 -0.05
CA GLN A 93 4.23 -4.82 0.30
C GLN A 93 5.56 -5.22 0.92
N GLU A 94 5.49 -5.93 2.04
CA GLU A 94 6.66 -6.44 2.77
C GLU A 94 6.53 -7.93 3.03
N ILE A 95 7.59 -8.68 2.72
CA ILE A 95 7.66 -10.12 2.97
C ILE A 95 7.76 -10.36 4.47
N ASP A 96 6.80 -11.11 5.02
CA ASP A 96 6.78 -11.49 6.43
C ASP A 96 7.14 -12.98 6.65
N GLY A 97 7.20 -13.78 5.59
CA GLY A 97 7.62 -15.17 5.67
C GLY A 97 7.65 -15.88 4.31
N PHE A 98 8.27 -17.04 4.28
CA PHE A 98 8.22 -17.95 3.13
C PHE A 98 8.45 -19.39 3.58
N ALA A 99 8.05 -20.35 2.76
CA ALA A 99 8.28 -21.76 3.01
C ALA A 99 8.65 -22.49 1.71
N LEU A 100 9.51 -23.50 1.82
CA LEU A 100 9.79 -24.44 0.75
C LEU A 100 9.29 -25.81 1.16
N ASP A 101 8.68 -26.52 0.22
CA ASP A 101 8.41 -27.94 0.40
C ASP A 101 9.71 -28.72 0.35
N ILE A 102 9.98 -29.54 1.36
CA ILE A 102 11.07 -30.52 1.40
C ILE A 102 10.46 -31.87 1.80
N ASP A 103 10.66 -32.89 0.96
CA ASP A 103 10.14 -34.24 1.14
C ASP A 103 8.61 -34.33 1.32
N GLY A 104 7.85 -33.38 0.76
CA GLY A 104 6.39 -33.31 0.84
C GLY A 104 5.87 -32.44 1.99
N GLU A 105 6.76 -31.93 2.85
CA GLU A 105 6.42 -31.08 3.98
C GLU A 105 6.90 -29.64 3.76
N LEU A 106 6.02 -28.67 4.03
CA LEU A 106 6.41 -27.26 4.00
C LEU A 106 7.30 -26.93 5.20
N ARG A 107 8.53 -26.51 4.92
CA ARG A 107 9.45 -25.98 5.93
C ARG A 107 9.49 -24.46 5.81
N GLU A 108 8.99 -23.79 6.85
CA GLU A 108 9.06 -22.34 6.97
C GLU A 108 10.51 -21.89 7.16
N ALA A 109 10.85 -20.78 6.51
CA ALA A 109 12.16 -20.19 6.69
C ALA A 109 12.25 -19.45 8.02
N VAL A 110 13.32 -19.72 8.75
CA VAL A 110 13.61 -19.02 10.00
C VAL A 110 14.34 -17.71 9.65
N PRO A 111 13.83 -16.55 10.09
CA PRO A 111 14.54 -15.29 9.89
C PRO A 111 15.88 -15.35 10.63
N VAL A 112 16.97 -15.13 9.88
CA VAL A 112 18.33 -15.05 10.41
C VAL A 112 18.90 -13.67 10.13
N GLU A 113 19.65 -13.12 11.08
CA GLU A 113 20.35 -11.86 10.90
C GLU A 113 21.29 -11.93 9.67
N LYS A 114 21.32 -10.86 8.87
CA LYS A 114 22.02 -10.79 7.57
C LYS A 114 23.47 -11.29 7.61
N ALA A 115 24.21 -11.03 8.70
CA ALA A 115 25.59 -11.47 8.89
C ALA A 115 25.71 -12.98 9.20
N ARG A 116 24.77 -13.52 10.00
CA ARG A 116 24.71 -14.94 10.36
C ARG A 116 24.21 -15.82 9.20
N GLY A 117 23.33 -15.30 8.35
CA GLY A 117 22.78 -16.06 7.21
C GLY A 117 23.85 -16.57 6.22
N LYS A 118 24.90 -15.78 5.95
CA LYS A 118 26.01 -16.20 5.09
C LYS A 118 26.90 -17.28 5.73
N GLN A 119 27.12 -17.21 7.04
CA GLN A 119 27.93 -18.19 7.76
C GLN A 119 27.21 -19.54 7.89
N VAL A 120 25.90 -19.52 8.17
CA VAL A 120 25.06 -20.73 8.17
C VAL A 120 25.06 -21.41 6.80
N LEU A 121 25.04 -20.63 5.71
CA LEU A 121 25.10 -21.15 4.34
C LEU A 121 26.38 -21.95 4.06
N GLU A 122 27.55 -21.38 4.36
CA GLU A 122 28.83 -22.06 4.09
C GLU A 122 28.94 -23.38 4.88
N GLU A 123 28.37 -23.43 6.07
CA GLU A 123 28.33 -24.62 6.90
C GLU A 123 27.30 -25.66 6.41
N VAL A 124 26.12 -25.23 5.97
CA VAL A 124 25.04 -26.10 5.47
C VAL A 124 25.36 -26.68 4.09
N ILE A 125 25.95 -25.88 3.18
CA ILE A 125 26.42 -26.37 1.86
C ILE A 125 27.48 -27.46 2.04
N ARG A 126 28.40 -27.30 3.01
CA ARG A 126 29.40 -28.33 3.34
C ARG A 126 28.77 -29.63 3.84
N ARG A 127 27.57 -29.57 4.42
CA ARG A 127 26.83 -30.73 4.96
C ARG A 127 25.83 -31.35 3.97
N ARG A 128 25.69 -30.83 2.73
CA ARG A 128 24.68 -31.26 1.73
C ARG A 128 23.24 -31.26 2.25
N VAL A 129 22.93 -30.41 3.24
CA VAL A 129 21.57 -30.26 3.78
C VAL A 129 20.89 -29.07 3.08
N ASP A 130 19.61 -29.20 2.74
CA ASP A 130 18.82 -28.25 1.95
C ASP A 130 18.93 -26.79 2.44
N PRO A 131 19.52 -25.87 1.65
CA PRO A 131 19.47 -24.45 1.97
C PRO A 131 18.50 -23.72 1.05
N ALA A 132 17.32 -23.39 1.59
CA ALA A 132 16.54 -22.25 1.13
C ALA A 132 17.21 -20.98 1.67
N LEU A 133 18.03 -20.29 0.88
CA LEU A 133 18.65 -19.04 1.34
C LEU A 133 17.86 -17.83 0.86
N LEU A 134 17.51 -16.97 1.82
CA LEU A 134 16.98 -15.64 1.58
C LEU A 134 18.13 -14.67 1.29
N GLU A 135 18.09 -14.03 0.14
CA GLU A 135 18.82 -12.79 -0.11
C GLU A 135 17.82 -11.68 -0.43
N THR A 136 17.45 -10.89 0.59
CA THR A 136 16.72 -9.64 0.36
C THR A 136 17.64 -8.69 -0.38
N THR A 137 17.35 -8.46 -1.66
CA THR A 137 17.87 -7.30 -2.38
C THR A 137 16.97 -6.12 -2.05
N ALA A 138 17.54 -4.93 -1.79
CA ALA A 138 16.75 -3.73 -1.55
C ALA A 138 15.94 -3.37 -2.82
N GLY A 139 14.61 -3.25 -2.70
CA GLY A 139 13.70 -2.82 -3.78
C GLY A 139 12.36 -3.57 -3.81
N GLU A 140 11.54 -3.28 -4.83
CA GLU A 140 10.20 -3.86 -5.11
C GLU A 140 10.22 -5.30 -5.67
N ASN A 141 11.31 -6.05 -5.49
CA ASN A 141 11.45 -7.41 -6.05
C ASN A 141 12.09 -8.35 -5.02
N PHE A 142 11.34 -9.35 -4.59
CA PHE A 142 11.81 -10.41 -3.72
C PHE A 142 12.56 -11.48 -4.52
N ARG A 143 13.69 -11.95 -3.98
CA ARG A 143 14.51 -13.03 -4.57
C ARG A 143 14.70 -14.16 -3.56
N LEU A 144 14.49 -15.38 -4.03
CA LEU A 144 14.67 -16.59 -3.25
C LEU A 144 15.41 -17.64 -4.06
N ARG A 145 16.51 -18.17 -3.52
CA ARG A 145 17.20 -19.32 -4.11
C ARG A 145 16.40 -20.58 -3.79
N VAL A 146 16.01 -21.31 -4.84
CA VAL A 146 15.25 -22.55 -4.75
C VAL A 146 16.14 -23.69 -5.20
N TYR A 147 16.50 -24.55 -4.25
CA TYR A 147 17.19 -25.80 -4.47
C TYR A 147 16.64 -26.85 -3.49
N PRO A 148 16.54 -28.13 -3.91
CA PRO A 148 16.69 -28.61 -5.28
C PRO A 148 15.42 -28.42 -6.12
N LEU A 149 15.53 -28.27 -7.42
CA LEU A 149 14.43 -28.46 -8.37
C LEU A 149 14.57 -29.86 -8.96
N PRO A 150 13.77 -30.85 -8.52
CA PRO A 150 13.98 -32.25 -8.93
C PRO A 150 13.84 -32.43 -10.45
N ALA A 151 14.62 -33.33 -11.05
CA ALA A 151 14.50 -33.67 -12.47
C ALA A 151 13.10 -34.19 -12.77
N ARG A 152 12.42 -33.65 -13.79
CA ARG A 152 11.03 -34.00 -14.16
C ARG A 152 10.05 -33.97 -12.97
N GLY A 153 10.36 -33.17 -11.95
CA GLY A 153 9.60 -33.10 -10.71
C GLY A 153 9.12 -31.68 -10.41
N THR A 154 8.41 -31.55 -9.31
CA THR A 154 7.85 -30.28 -8.86
C THR A 154 8.51 -29.80 -7.57
N ARG A 155 8.44 -28.49 -7.34
CA ARG A 155 8.80 -27.85 -6.08
C ARG A 155 7.73 -26.84 -5.73
N ARG A 156 7.22 -26.93 -4.51
CA ARG A 156 6.27 -25.95 -3.96
C ARG A 156 7.02 -24.87 -3.17
N VAL A 157 6.65 -23.64 -3.45
CA VAL A 157 7.18 -22.43 -2.80
C VAL A 157 6.01 -21.61 -2.28
N VAL A 158 6.11 -21.14 -1.05
CA VAL A 158 5.10 -20.30 -0.41
C VAL A 158 5.74 -18.98 -0.04
N ILE A 159 5.08 -17.88 -0.35
CA ILE A 159 5.45 -16.54 0.09
C ILE A 159 4.30 -15.96 0.92
N HIS A 160 4.66 -15.30 2.02
CA HIS A 160 3.76 -14.48 2.82
C HIS A 160 4.24 -13.03 2.79
N TYR A 161 3.32 -12.12 2.52
CA TYR A 161 3.59 -10.70 2.62
C TYR A 161 2.42 -9.97 3.24
N SER A 162 2.71 -8.82 3.83
CA SER A 162 1.74 -7.90 4.41
C SER A 162 1.80 -6.57 3.67
N GLU A 163 0.66 -5.87 3.61
CA GLU A 163 0.60 -4.50 3.09
C GLU A 163 -0.38 -3.65 3.92
N PRO A 164 0.03 -2.44 4.34
CA PRO A 164 -0.92 -1.44 4.79
C PRO A 164 -1.69 -0.91 3.59
N LEU A 165 -3.02 -0.91 3.69
CA LEU A 165 -3.90 -0.44 2.63
C LEU A 165 -4.05 1.08 2.70
N ALA A 166 -3.72 1.75 1.59
CA ALA A 166 -4.01 3.16 1.45
C ALA A 166 -5.52 3.40 1.40
N SER A 167 -6.00 4.36 2.19
CA SER A 167 -7.36 4.88 2.04
C SER A 167 -7.38 6.07 1.09
N ALA A 168 -8.29 6.03 0.12
CA ALA A 168 -8.62 7.16 -0.73
C ALA A 168 -10.14 7.26 -0.87
N GLN A 169 -10.68 8.48 -0.73
CA GLN A 169 -12.12 8.75 -0.87
C GLN A 169 -13.01 7.87 0.05
N GLY A 170 -12.53 7.60 1.28
CA GLY A 170 -13.28 6.83 2.28
C GLY A 170 -13.30 5.32 2.02
N ARG A 171 -12.32 4.80 1.26
CA ARG A 171 -12.23 3.38 0.92
C ARG A 171 -10.78 2.91 0.92
N TYR A 172 -10.56 1.73 1.50
CA TYR A 172 -9.35 0.97 1.26
C TYR A 172 -9.42 0.28 -0.10
N ARG A 173 -8.25 0.04 -0.70
CA ARG A 173 -8.11 -0.70 -1.95
C ARG A 173 -7.00 -1.74 -1.82
N TYR A 174 -7.39 -3.01 -1.90
CA TYR A 174 -6.48 -4.16 -2.00
C TYR A 174 -6.28 -4.53 -3.47
N ARG A 175 -5.03 -4.81 -3.87
CA ARG A 175 -4.69 -5.21 -5.23
C ARG A 175 -3.75 -6.42 -5.24
N PHE A 176 -4.09 -7.40 -6.07
CA PHE A 176 -3.20 -8.48 -6.43
C PHE A 176 -2.97 -8.49 -7.94
N ALA A 177 -1.70 -8.43 -8.37
CA ALA A 177 -1.33 -8.41 -9.78
C ALA A 177 -1.50 -9.79 -10.42
N LEU A 178 -2.73 -10.15 -10.80
CA LEU A 178 -3.06 -11.46 -11.34
C LEU A 178 -2.22 -11.81 -12.59
N ALA A 179 -1.91 -10.82 -13.43
CA ALA A 179 -1.06 -11.00 -14.61
C ALA A 179 0.32 -11.59 -14.30
N GLN A 180 0.82 -11.46 -13.07
CA GLN A 180 2.14 -11.96 -12.70
C GLN A 180 2.24 -13.49 -12.78
N ALA A 181 1.11 -14.18 -12.76
CA ALA A 181 1.06 -15.64 -12.78
C ALA A 181 1.10 -16.26 -14.19
N GLY A 182 0.82 -15.49 -15.25
CA GLY A 182 0.77 -16.00 -16.62
C GLY A 182 -0.30 -17.07 -16.84
N ARG A 183 0.01 -18.12 -17.60
CA ARG A 183 -0.91 -19.25 -17.83
C ARG A 183 -0.64 -20.35 -16.81
N LEU A 184 -1.70 -20.80 -16.12
CA LEU A 184 -1.64 -21.78 -15.05
C LEU A 184 -2.49 -23.00 -15.38
N ALA A 185 -2.02 -24.20 -15.05
CA ALA A 185 -2.85 -25.40 -15.09
C ALA A 185 -3.97 -25.34 -14.03
N SER A 186 -3.68 -24.74 -12.87
CA SER A 186 -4.65 -24.55 -11.79
C SER A 186 -4.45 -23.21 -11.07
N PHE A 187 -5.52 -22.48 -10.83
CA PHE A 187 -5.54 -21.26 -10.04
C PHE A 187 -6.62 -21.35 -8.96
N SER A 188 -6.30 -20.90 -7.75
CA SER A 188 -7.30 -20.72 -6.71
C SER A 188 -7.07 -19.42 -5.95
N LEU A 189 -8.18 -18.80 -5.53
CA LEU A 189 -8.16 -17.63 -4.69
C LEU A 189 -9.20 -17.78 -3.58
N ASP A 190 -8.80 -17.41 -2.36
CA ASP A 190 -9.63 -17.32 -1.17
C ASP A 190 -9.34 -15.98 -0.48
N VAL A 191 -10.31 -15.07 -0.50
CA VAL A 191 -10.15 -13.77 0.15
C VAL A 191 -11.17 -13.63 1.25
N ARG A 192 -10.67 -13.32 2.45
CA ARG A 192 -11.46 -13.00 3.63
C ARG A 192 -11.27 -11.54 4.00
N VAL A 193 -12.37 -10.82 4.19
CA VAL A 193 -12.36 -9.38 4.47
C VAL A 193 -13.23 -9.10 5.67
N ALA A 194 -12.66 -8.52 6.72
CA ALA A 194 -13.42 -7.90 7.80
C ALA A 194 -13.79 -6.47 7.36
N SER A 195 -15.08 -6.21 7.17
CA SER A 195 -15.58 -4.93 6.68
C SER A 195 -16.74 -4.41 7.53
N PRO A 196 -16.49 -4.00 8.78
CA PRO A 196 -17.52 -3.52 9.71
C PRO A 196 -18.19 -2.21 9.24
N ALA A 197 -17.49 -1.43 8.41
CA ALA A 197 -18.00 -0.17 7.88
C ALA A 197 -19.02 -0.34 6.73
N GLY A 198 -19.12 -1.52 6.11
CA GLY A 198 -20.11 -1.83 5.06
C GLY A 198 -19.61 -2.88 4.07
N THR A 199 -20.37 -3.11 2.99
CA THR A 199 -20.08 -4.21 2.05
C THR A 199 -18.84 -3.92 1.18
N PRO A 200 -17.88 -4.86 1.06
CA PRO A 200 -16.81 -4.79 0.07
C PRO A 200 -17.36 -4.94 -1.35
N SER A 201 -16.64 -4.39 -2.33
CA SER A 201 -17.03 -4.39 -3.74
C SER A 201 -15.81 -4.48 -4.67
N GLY A 202 -16.07 -4.71 -5.96
CA GLY A 202 -15.02 -4.67 -7.00
C GLY A 202 -14.30 -6.00 -7.26
N LEU A 203 -14.47 -7.01 -6.39
CA LEU A 203 -13.88 -8.33 -6.60
C LEU A 203 -14.44 -8.97 -7.87
N ALA A 204 -13.60 -9.06 -8.91
CA ALA A 204 -13.95 -9.65 -10.19
C ALA A 204 -12.74 -10.34 -10.82
N ILE A 205 -13.02 -11.32 -11.67
CA ILE A 205 -12.02 -11.96 -12.54
C ILE A 205 -12.62 -12.04 -13.95
N ASP A 206 -11.82 -11.77 -14.99
CA ASP A 206 -12.29 -11.78 -16.39
C ASP A 206 -13.57 -10.95 -16.62
N GLY A 207 -13.70 -9.83 -15.90
CA GLY A 207 -14.89 -8.96 -15.94
C GLY A 207 -16.14 -9.53 -15.27
N ARG A 208 -16.05 -10.69 -14.62
CA ARG A 208 -17.16 -11.33 -13.89
C ARG A 208 -17.01 -11.09 -12.38
N PRO A 209 -18.01 -10.50 -11.72
CA PRO A 209 -18.02 -10.35 -10.27
C PRO A 209 -17.90 -11.72 -9.58
N ILE A 210 -17.14 -11.76 -8.48
CA ILE A 210 -17.10 -12.90 -7.58
C ILE A 210 -18.01 -12.58 -6.39
N GLU A 211 -18.98 -13.45 -6.15
CA GLU A 211 -19.86 -13.32 -4.99
C GLU A 211 -19.06 -13.52 -3.70
N MET A 212 -19.36 -12.68 -2.70
CA MET A 212 -18.75 -12.77 -1.38
C MET A 212 -19.80 -13.15 -0.35
N ALA A 213 -19.68 -14.35 0.21
CA ALA A 213 -20.55 -14.81 1.27
C ALA A 213 -20.27 -14.04 2.56
N GLN A 214 -21.30 -13.49 3.19
CA GLN A 214 -21.18 -12.72 4.42
C GLN A 214 -21.47 -13.57 5.66
N SER A 215 -20.66 -13.40 6.71
CA SER A 215 -20.88 -13.94 8.06
C SER A 215 -20.47 -12.89 9.10
N GLY A 216 -21.45 -12.23 9.71
CA GLY A 216 -21.19 -11.08 10.59
C GLY A 216 -20.50 -9.94 9.83
N ILE A 217 -19.33 -9.52 10.32
CA ILE A 217 -18.49 -8.50 9.67
C ILE A 217 -17.56 -9.07 8.58
N TRP A 218 -17.54 -10.39 8.42
CA TRP A 218 -16.64 -11.08 7.50
C TRP A 218 -17.31 -11.35 6.16
N TYR A 219 -16.56 -11.14 5.10
CA TYR A 219 -16.93 -11.47 3.73
C TYR A 219 -15.89 -12.42 3.16
N ARG A 220 -16.32 -13.52 2.54
CA ARG A 220 -15.43 -14.49 1.91
C ARG A 220 -15.77 -14.69 0.44
N GLY A 221 -14.81 -14.44 -0.43
CA GLY A 221 -14.89 -14.75 -1.86
C GLY A 221 -13.92 -15.86 -2.21
N THR A 222 -14.40 -16.88 -2.94
CA THR A 222 -13.56 -18.00 -3.38
C THR A 222 -13.70 -18.26 -4.87
N ILE A 223 -12.62 -18.72 -5.48
CA ILE A 223 -12.60 -19.09 -6.89
C ILE A 223 -11.59 -20.19 -7.16
N GLN A 224 -11.95 -21.07 -8.09
CA GLN A 224 -11.06 -22.05 -8.68
C GLN A 224 -11.18 -22.00 -10.20
N ARG A 225 -10.04 -22.10 -10.89
CA ARG A 225 -9.95 -22.15 -12.34
C ARG A 225 -8.94 -23.23 -12.76
N LYS A 226 -9.21 -23.88 -13.89
CA LYS A 226 -8.29 -24.79 -14.58
C LYS A 226 -7.92 -24.17 -15.92
N ASP A 227 -6.71 -24.44 -16.40
CA ASP A 227 -6.16 -23.86 -17.64
C ASP A 227 -6.42 -22.35 -17.75
N PHE A 228 -5.98 -21.62 -16.74
CA PHE A 228 -6.32 -20.23 -16.52
C PHE A 228 -5.24 -19.29 -17.06
N ALA A 229 -5.62 -18.38 -17.95
CA ALA A 229 -4.74 -17.31 -18.41
C ALA A 229 -4.92 -16.06 -17.52
N ALA A 230 -4.11 -15.97 -16.46
CA ALA A 230 -4.17 -14.90 -15.48
C ALA A 230 -3.79 -13.55 -16.11
N ARG A 231 -4.67 -12.55 -16.01
CA ARG A 231 -4.50 -11.23 -16.62
C ARG A 231 -5.01 -10.12 -15.70
N GLY A 232 -4.43 -8.94 -15.84
CA GLY A 232 -4.87 -7.74 -15.15
C GLY A 232 -4.68 -7.80 -13.62
N TRP A 233 -5.59 -7.13 -12.93
CA TRP A 233 -5.61 -6.99 -11.48
C TRP A 233 -6.80 -7.74 -10.89
N LEU A 234 -6.59 -8.31 -9.71
CA LEU A 234 -7.66 -8.56 -8.77
C LEU A 234 -7.73 -7.36 -7.83
N GLU A 235 -8.88 -6.67 -7.76
CA GLU A 235 -9.06 -5.50 -6.90
C GLU A 235 -10.24 -5.72 -5.95
N ILE A 236 -10.08 -5.33 -4.69
CA ILE A 236 -11.18 -5.27 -3.71
C ILE A 236 -11.17 -3.88 -3.11
N SER A 237 -12.34 -3.25 -3.10
CA SER A 237 -12.54 -1.97 -2.43
C SER A 237 -13.52 -2.13 -1.28
N LEU A 238 -13.15 -1.67 -0.10
CA LEU A 238 -13.95 -1.76 1.11
C LEU A 238 -14.06 -0.38 1.77
N PRO A 239 -15.21 -0.03 2.39
CA PRO A 239 -15.32 1.21 3.14
C PRO A 239 -14.29 1.26 4.27
N ASP A 240 -13.62 2.39 4.45
CA ASP A 240 -12.60 2.56 5.51
C ASP A 240 -13.20 3.00 6.86
N GLY A 241 -14.51 3.25 6.91
CA GLY A 241 -15.23 3.71 8.11
C GLY A 241 -15.19 5.22 8.35
N SER A 242 -14.40 5.99 7.60
CA SER A 242 -14.26 7.44 7.78
C SER A 242 -15.54 8.23 7.54
N ALA A 243 -16.44 7.71 6.70
CA ALA A 243 -17.77 8.29 6.47
C ALA A 243 -18.77 8.05 7.61
N LYS A 244 -18.50 7.09 8.52
CA LYS A 244 -19.36 6.78 9.67
C LYS A 244 -18.78 7.40 10.92
N THR A 245 -19.17 8.64 11.22
CA THR A 245 -18.67 9.49 12.31
C THR A 245 -18.88 8.97 13.74
N ALA A 246 -19.41 7.74 13.95
CA ALA A 246 -19.84 7.27 15.26
C ALA A 246 -19.64 5.76 15.55
N ALA A 247 -19.11 4.97 14.61
CA ALA A 247 -18.95 3.53 14.85
C ALA A 247 -17.48 3.21 15.11
N ILE A 248 -17.15 2.88 16.36
CA ILE A 248 -15.92 2.13 16.67
C ILE A 248 -16.10 0.75 16.03
N ALA A 249 -15.24 0.44 15.07
CA ALA A 249 -15.15 -0.89 14.51
C ALA A 249 -14.15 -1.70 15.33
N ALA A 250 -14.58 -2.83 15.87
CA ALA A 250 -13.70 -3.76 16.57
C ALA A 250 -13.59 -5.05 15.75
N VAL A 251 -12.36 -5.48 15.47
CA VAL A 251 -12.07 -6.80 14.89
C VAL A 251 -11.30 -7.57 15.94
N ALA A 252 -11.89 -8.65 16.44
CA ALA A 252 -11.22 -9.60 17.32
C ALA A 252 -10.80 -10.83 16.52
N GLN A 253 -9.57 -11.30 16.73
CA GLN A 253 -9.05 -12.53 16.17
C GLN A 253 -8.32 -13.34 17.23
N SER A 254 -8.37 -14.66 17.11
CA SER A 254 -7.56 -15.56 17.94
C SER A 254 -6.45 -16.17 17.08
N TRP A 255 -5.20 -16.05 17.52
CA TRP A 255 -4.04 -16.61 16.86
C TRP A 255 -3.07 -17.17 17.89
N GLY A 256 -2.62 -18.42 17.70
CA GLY A 256 -1.68 -19.06 18.63
C GLY A 256 -2.22 -19.29 20.05
N GLY A 257 -3.54 -19.32 20.24
CA GLY A 257 -4.18 -19.39 21.56
C GLY A 257 -4.39 -18.03 22.24
N GLU A 258 -3.80 -16.96 21.69
CA GLU A 258 -3.95 -15.59 22.16
C GLU A 258 -5.08 -14.87 21.40
N SER A 259 -5.70 -13.87 22.04
CA SER A 259 -6.73 -13.05 21.42
C SER A 259 -6.24 -11.63 21.19
N TYR A 260 -6.34 -11.17 19.96
CA TYR A 260 -5.96 -9.85 19.49
C TYR A 260 -7.21 -9.06 19.11
N VAL A 261 -7.24 -7.78 19.45
CA VAL A 261 -8.33 -6.88 19.09
C VAL A 261 -7.74 -5.65 18.41
N GLN A 262 -8.25 -5.33 17.23
CA GLN A 262 -8.04 -4.05 16.57
C GLN A 262 -9.27 -3.17 16.74
N LEU A 263 -9.05 -1.90 17.08
CA LEU A 263 -10.08 -0.87 17.18
C LEU A 263 -9.83 0.22 16.15
N ASP A 264 -10.73 0.34 15.18
CA ASP A 264 -10.76 1.45 14.23
C ASP A 264 -11.73 2.50 14.78
N MET A 265 -11.16 3.57 15.33
CA MET A 265 -11.92 4.70 15.86
C MET A 265 -11.73 5.92 14.94
N PRO A 266 -12.77 6.34 14.19
CA PRO A 266 -12.67 7.54 13.39
C PRO A 266 -12.55 8.76 14.32
N ILE A 267 -11.35 9.32 14.42
CA ILE A 267 -11.15 10.60 15.12
C ILE A 267 -11.63 11.68 14.16
N ALA A 268 -12.83 12.23 14.42
CA ALA A 268 -13.32 13.38 13.68
C ALA A 268 -12.34 14.54 13.84
N SER A 269 -11.48 14.75 12.84
CA SER A 269 -10.61 15.91 12.81
C SER A 269 -11.48 17.13 12.60
N ARG A 270 -11.88 17.80 13.68
CA ARG A 270 -12.48 19.12 13.60
C ARG A 270 -11.42 20.08 13.08
N ARG A 271 -11.37 20.28 11.76
CA ARG A 271 -10.69 21.42 11.16
C ARG A 271 -11.51 22.66 11.52
N ALA A 272 -11.28 23.17 12.72
CA ALA A 272 -11.69 24.52 13.06
C ALA A 272 -10.69 25.48 12.43
N ALA A 273 -11.18 26.57 11.85
CA ALA A 273 -10.31 27.70 11.53
C ALA A 273 -9.64 28.13 12.85
N ARG A 274 -8.32 27.95 12.94
CA ARG A 274 -7.58 28.39 14.13
C ARG A 274 -7.60 29.91 14.12
N ALA A 275 -8.02 30.53 15.22
CA ALA A 275 -7.82 31.96 15.39
C ALA A 275 -6.32 32.24 15.24
N LEU A 276 -5.97 33.20 14.38
CA LEU A 276 -4.58 33.60 14.24
C LEU A 276 -4.11 34.22 15.57
N PRO A 277 -2.91 33.87 16.04
CA PRO A 277 -2.37 34.45 17.27
C PRO A 277 -2.15 35.96 17.09
N SER A 278 -2.24 36.72 18.17
CA SER A 278 -1.91 38.16 18.18
C SER A 278 -0.40 38.41 18.24
N HIS A 279 0.41 37.36 18.42
CA HIS A 279 1.86 37.41 18.41
C HIS A 279 2.45 36.25 17.60
N VAL A 280 3.38 36.54 16.69
CA VAL A 280 4.12 35.51 15.94
C VAL A 280 5.61 35.80 16.01
N ALA A 281 6.40 34.76 16.31
CA ALA A 281 7.84 34.79 16.15
C ALA A 281 8.23 34.15 14.82
N ILE A 282 8.99 34.87 14.01
CA ILE A 282 9.57 34.41 12.74
C ILE A 282 11.07 34.24 12.96
N LEU A 283 11.53 33.01 12.74
CA LEU A 283 12.96 32.71 12.63
C LEU A 283 13.29 32.66 11.15
N TRP A 284 14.02 33.66 10.68
CA TRP A 284 14.30 33.86 9.26
C TRP A 284 15.73 33.48 8.92
N ASP A 285 15.89 32.39 8.17
CA ASP A 285 17.19 32.00 7.62
C ASP A 285 17.68 33.05 6.62
N SER A 286 18.79 33.71 6.97
CA SER A 286 19.48 34.74 6.19
C SER A 286 20.85 34.24 5.70
N SER A 287 21.04 32.92 5.65
CA SER A 287 22.26 32.28 5.16
C SER A 287 22.45 32.45 3.65
N MET A 288 23.72 32.39 3.21
CA MET A 288 24.09 32.53 1.80
C MET A 288 23.56 31.39 0.91
N SER A 289 23.34 30.20 1.48
CA SER A 289 22.70 29.07 0.80
C SER A 289 21.26 29.38 0.37
N GLY A 290 20.60 30.32 1.05
CA GLY A 290 19.25 30.75 0.73
C GLY A 290 19.13 31.67 -0.49
N ARG A 291 20.23 32.07 -1.13
CA ARG A 291 20.25 33.10 -2.20
C ARG A 291 19.33 32.81 -3.39
N LEU A 292 19.07 31.54 -3.69
CA LEU A 292 18.24 31.11 -4.83
C LEU A 292 16.81 30.72 -4.42
N ARG A 293 16.41 31.00 -3.17
CA ARG A 293 15.04 30.77 -2.73
C ARG A 293 14.10 31.74 -3.45
N ASP A 294 12.85 31.29 -3.60
CA ASP A 294 11.78 32.10 -4.15
C ASP A 294 11.27 33.08 -3.07
N HIS A 295 12.05 34.13 -2.83
CA HIS A 295 11.71 35.13 -1.82
C HIS A 295 10.41 35.87 -2.12
N ASP A 296 10.04 36.00 -3.40
CA ASP A 296 8.77 36.62 -3.79
C ASP A 296 7.58 35.77 -3.30
N ALA A 297 7.63 34.45 -3.45
CA ALA A 297 6.61 33.55 -2.90
C ALA A 297 6.58 33.56 -1.36
N GLU A 298 7.75 33.61 -0.72
CA GLU A 298 7.85 33.66 0.74
C GLU A 298 7.26 34.96 1.32
N PHE A 299 7.59 36.11 0.73
CA PHE A 299 7.04 37.40 1.15
C PHE A 299 5.55 37.51 0.83
N ALA A 300 5.08 36.97 -0.30
CA ALA A 300 3.66 36.91 -0.60
C ALA A 300 2.87 36.09 0.45
N LEU A 301 3.44 34.99 0.95
CA LEU A 301 2.86 34.20 2.04
C LEU A 301 2.79 35.00 3.35
N LEU A 302 3.88 35.67 3.72
CA LEU A 302 3.94 36.49 4.94
C LEU A 302 2.98 37.68 4.87
N ASP A 303 2.89 38.37 3.73
CA ASP A 303 1.93 39.45 3.50
C ASP A 303 0.49 38.98 3.67
N ALA A 304 0.14 37.82 3.09
CA ALA A 304 -1.18 37.23 3.25
C ALA A 304 -1.47 36.88 4.71
N TYR A 305 -0.47 36.34 5.42
CA TYR A 305 -0.58 36.00 6.83
C TYR A 305 -0.79 37.24 7.71
N PHE A 306 0.03 38.28 7.56
CA PHE A 306 -0.07 39.51 8.35
C PHE A 306 -1.38 40.26 8.09
N LYS A 307 -1.84 40.32 6.83
CA LYS A 307 -3.18 40.87 6.49
C LYS A 307 -4.30 40.12 7.22
N ALA A 308 -4.19 38.81 7.32
CA ALA A 308 -5.17 37.99 8.03
C ALA A 308 -5.08 38.16 9.57
N MET A 309 -3.86 38.35 10.11
CA MET A 309 -3.59 38.57 11.53
C MET A 309 -4.07 39.93 12.04
N ARG A 310 -4.15 40.93 11.15
CA ARG A 310 -4.57 42.32 11.44
C ARG A 310 -3.64 43.02 12.45
N ASN A 311 -4.10 43.32 13.65
CA ASN A 311 -3.36 44.09 14.67
C ASN A 311 -2.46 43.18 15.52
N GLY A 312 -1.65 42.38 14.83
CA GLY A 312 -0.71 41.44 15.42
C GLY A 312 0.67 42.06 15.68
N THR A 313 1.48 41.40 16.50
CA THR A 313 2.89 41.74 16.73
C THR A 313 3.78 40.64 16.18
N VAL A 314 4.89 41.03 15.55
CA VAL A 314 5.83 40.10 14.93
C VAL A 314 7.21 40.26 15.55
N SER A 315 7.72 39.19 16.17
CA SER A 315 9.12 39.10 16.57
C SER A 315 9.93 38.45 15.46
N LEU A 316 10.85 39.18 14.83
CA LEU A 316 11.75 38.64 13.82
C LEU A 316 13.13 38.37 14.42
N VAL A 317 13.60 37.14 14.26
CA VAL A 317 14.97 36.73 14.56
C VAL A 317 15.61 36.29 13.24
N ARG A 318 16.66 36.96 12.81
CA ARG A 318 17.42 36.53 11.63
C ARG A 318 18.52 35.58 12.04
N LEU A 319 18.63 34.47 11.32
CA LEU A 319 19.62 33.42 11.56
C LEU A 319 20.64 33.44 10.42
N ARG A 320 21.92 33.59 10.75
CA ARG A 320 23.05 33.38 9.83
C ARG A 320 23.97 32.31 10.42
N ASP A 321 25.25 32.62 10.57
CA ASP A 321 26.20 31.91 11.42
C ASP A 321 25.88 32.09 12.92
N VAL A 322 25.30 33.23 13.31
CA VAL A 322 24.78 33.51 14.66
C VAL A 322 23.38 34.12 14.58
N ALA A 323 22.54 33.90 15.59
CA ALA A 323 21.22 34.53 15.68
C ALA A 323 21.33 36.02 16.03
N GLU A 324 20.69 36.88 15.24
CA GLU A 324 20.54 38.30 15.56
C GLU A 324 19.54 38.50 16.72
N PRO A 325 19.66 39.57 17.52
CA PRO A 325 18.65 39.92 18.52
C PRO A 325 17.26 40.06 17.89
N ALA A 326 16.22 39.63 18.61
CA ALA A 326 14.85 39.72 18.15
C ALA A 326 14.43 41.19 17.96
N ALA A 327 13.88 41.51 16.79
CA ALA A 327 13.26 42.81 16.50
C ALA A 327 11.73 42.65 16.50
N SER A 328 11.02 43.58 17.15
CA SER A 328 9.55 43.57 17.20
C SER A 328 8.97 44.58 16.21
N PHE A 329 7.92 44.17 15.51
CA PHE A 329 7.14 44.95 14.57
C PHE A 329 5.64 44.84 14.89
#